data_AF-B4IR31-F1
#
_entry.id   AF-B4IR31-F1
#
_cell.length_a   1.000
_cell.length_b   1.000
_cell.length_c   1.000
_cell.angle_alpha   90.00
_cell.angle_beta   90.00
_cell.angle_gamma   90.00
#
_symmetry.space_group_name_H-M   'P 1'
#
loop_
_entity.id
_entity.type
_entity.pdbx_description
1 polymer ?
#
loop_
_entity_poly.entity_id
_entity_poly.type
_entity_poly.pdbx_seq_one_letter_code
_entity_poly.pdbx_strand_id
1 'polypeptide(L)'
;MSRAGHRGDIPVIDLTGDSGDEAEECSNAILCPICYEHLNNRCSVATICGHLFCFKCLRNCVKINSACPLCRKSLNNSLYFRIHF
;
A
#
# COMPACT_ATOMS: atom_id res chain seq x y z
N MET A 1 4.68 35.52 31.54
CA MET A 1 5.93 34.74 31.37
C MET A 1 5.88 33.60 32.37
N SER A 2 5.83 32.30 32.06
CA SER A 2 5.72 31.49 30.84
C SER A 2 5.16 30.11 31.28
N ARG A 3 4.67 29.33 30.32
CA ARG A 3 3.74 28.18 30.43
C ARG A 3 4.33 26.91 31.06
N ALA A 4 3.49 26.04 31.63
CA ALA A 4 3.69 24.58 31.56
C ALA A 4 2.35 23.84 31.73
N GLY A 5 1.65 23.58 30.61
CA GLY A 5 0.54 22.64 30.57
C GLY A 5 1.09 21.22 30.38
N HIS A 6 0.76 20.31 31.29
CA HIS A 6 1.00 18.88 31.11
C HIS A 6 -0.25 18.27 30.49
N ARG A 7 -0.24 18.17 29.15
CA ARG A 7 -1.16 17.34 28.38
C ARG A 7 -0.35 16.17 27.84
N GLY A 8 -0.78 14.96 28.14
CA GLY A 8 -0.29 13.76 27.48
C GLY A 8 0.08 12.67 28.48
N ASP A 9 -0.91 11.95 28.99
CA ASP A 9 -0.70 10.58 29.43
C ASP A 9 -0.18 9.79 28.22
N ILE A 10 1.09 9.43 28.26
CA ILE A 10 1.71 8.55 27.26
C ILE A 10 1.15 7.15 27.50
N PRO A 11 0.55 6.48 26.50
CA PRO A 11 0.16 5.08 26.68
C PRO A 11 1.43 4.25 26.86
N VAL A 12 1.61 3.73 28.07
CA VAL A 12 2.58 2.66 28.34
C VAL A 12 2.09 1.42 27.60
N ILE A 13 2.77 1.07 26.52
CA ILE A 13 2.62 -0.22 25.87
C ILE A 13 3.41 -1.26 26.68
N ASP A 14 2.70 -2.07 27.45
CA ASP A 14 3.26 -3.22 28.16
C ASP A 14 3.33 -4.40 27.17
N LEU A 15 4.54 -4.78 26.75
CA LEU A 15 4.78 -5.80 25.73
C LEU A 15 5.77 -6.87 26.24
N THR A 16 5.52 -7.45 27.40
CA THR A 16 6.09 -8.77 27.71
C THR A 16 5.27 -9.84 26.98
N GLY A 17 5.50 -9.97 25.68
CA GLY A 17 5.03 -11.08 24.84
C GLY A 17 6.22 -11.92 24.41
N ASP A 18 6.47 -13.00 25.15
CA ASP A 18 7.48 -14.01 24.84
C ASP A 18 6.89 -15.14 23.96
N SER A 19 7.79 -15.82 23.23
CA SER A 19 7.64 -17.07 22.46
C SER A 19 7.27 -16.99 20.97
N GLY A 20 8.26 -17.24 20.08
CA GLY A 20 8.08 -18.10 18.89
C GLY A 20 8.54 -17.58 17.50
N ASP A 21 9.80 -17.88 17.14
CA ASP A 21 10.36 -18.18 15.79
C ASP A 21 10.04 -17.35 14.50
N GLU A 22 11.09 -16.62 14.07
CA GLU A 22 11.63 -16.40 12.70
C GLU A 22 10.97 -15.41 11.71
N ALA A 23 11.76 -14.35 11.40
CA ALA A 23 11.65 -13.31 10.38
C ALA A 23 10.76 -12.08 10.68
N GLU A 24 11.07 -11.35 11.76
CA GLU A 24 10.73 -9.93 11.86
C GLU A 24 11.64 -9.10 10.94
N GLU A 25 11.28 -9.05 9.67
CA GLU A 25 11.58 -7.91 8.84
C GLU A 25 10.22 -7.21 8.68
N CYS A 26 10.07 -5.95 9.13
CA CYS A 26 9.06 -5.04 8.58
C CYS A 26 9.41 -4.73 7.12
N SER A 27 9.63 -5.79 6.35
CA SER A 27 10.11 -5.81 4.99
C SER A 27 9.16 -4.88 4.27
N ASN A 28 9.73 -3.95 3.51
CA ASN A 28 9.04 -2.90 2.78
C ASN A 28 8.18 -3.49 1.65
N ALA A 29 7.29 -4.40 2.00
CA ALA A 29 6.41 -5.15 1.16
C ALA A 29 5.34 -4.19 0.67
N ILE A 30 5.42 -3.85 -0.62
CA ILE A 30 4.40 -3.05 -1.25
C ILE A 30 3.17 -3.94 -1.43
N LEU A 31 2.05 -3.58 -0.81
CA LEU A 31 0.78 -4.31 -0.92
C LEU A 31 -0.12 -3.68 -1.98
N CYS A 32 -0.95 -4.51 -2.61
CA CYS A 32 -2.00 -4.05 -3.50
C CYS A 32 -3.13 -3.40 -2.68
N PRO A 33 -3.54 -2.14 -2.93
CA PRO A 33 -4.60 -1.48 -2.17
C PRO A 33 -6.02 -2.02 -2.46
N ILE A 34 -6.15 -2.99 -3.37
CA ILE A 34 -7.45 -3.58 -3.75
C ILE A 34 -7.64 -4.96 -3.11
N CYS A 35 -6.63 -5.83 -3.17
CA CYS A 35 -6.71 -7.20 -2.64
C CYS A 35 -5.84 -7.43 -1.40
N TYR A 36 -5.01 -6.45 -1.00
CA TYR A 36 -4.09 -6.53 0.12
C TYR A 36 -3.02 -7.65 0.02
N GLU A 37 -2.81 -8.19 -1.17
CA GLU A 37 -1.73 -9.14 -1.46
C GLU A 37 -0.42 -8.42 -1.82
N HIS A 38 0.70 -9.13 -1.62
CA HIS A 38 2.04 -8.65 -1.93
C HIS A 38 2.25 -8.37 -3.42
N LEU A 39 2.72 -7.17 -3.74
CA LEU A 39 3.19 -6.81 -5.07
C LEU A 39 4.62 -7.34 -5.25
N ASN A 40 4.80 -8.17 -6.27
CA ASN A 40 6.10 -8.70 -6.67
C ASN A 40 6.40 -8.33 -8.13
N ASN A 41 7.61 -8.66 -8.59
CA ASN A 41 8.10 -8.41 -9.95
C ASN A 41 7.25 -9.02 -11.08
N ARG A 42 6.34 -9.94 -10.76
CA ARG A 42 5.53 -10.67 -11.75
C ARG A 42 4.08 -10.21 -11.76
N CYS A 43 3.61 -9.48 -10.76
CA CYS A 43 2.21 -9.12 -10.63
C CYS A 43 1.97 -7.62 -10.50
N SER A 44 3.01 -6.82 -10.28
CA SER A 44 2.88 -5.39 -10.07
C SER A 44 2.71 -4.61 -11.38
N VAL A 45 1.83 -3.61 -11.34
CA VAL A 45 1.61 -2.64 -12.41
C VAL A 45 1.54 -1.24 -11.82
N ALA A 46 2.09 -0.28 -12.57
CA ALA A 46 1.97 1.14 -12.26
C ALA A 46 1.11 1.83 -13.33
N THR A 47 0.24 2.72 -12.89
CA THR A 47 -0.48 3.63 -13.78
C THR A 47 0.41 4.84 -14.12
N ILE A 48 0.12 5.56 -15.21
CA ILE A 48 0.83 6.82 -15.54
C ILE A 48 0.64 7.92 -14.48
N CYS A 49 -0.36 7.79 -13.61
CA CYS A 49 -0.57 8.69 -12.49
C CYS A 49 0.25 8.30 -11.25
N GLY A 50 1.08 7.26 -11.33
CA GLY A 50 2.04 6.88 -10.29
C GLY A 50 1.51 5.89 -9.24
N HIS A 51 0.33 5.31 -9.43
CA HIS A 51 -0.28 4.40 -8.46
C HIS A 51 -0.02 2.93 -8.79
N LEU A 52 0.22 2.13 -7.76
CA LEU A 52 0.64 0.73 -7.82
C LEU A 52 -0.49 -0.23 -7.47
N PHE A 53 -0.63 -1.31 -8.26
CA PHE A 53 -1.64 -2.35 -8.06
C PHE A 53 -1.14 -3.71 -8.53
N CYS A 54 -1.90 -4.76 -8.18
CA CYS A 54 -1.77 -6.06 -8.82
C CYS A 54 -2.40 -6.03 -10.23
N PHE A 55 -1.81 -6.73 -11.20
CA PHE A 55 -2.28 -6.75 -12.60
C PHE A 55 -3.74 -7.21 -12.70
N LYS A 56 -4.10 -8.28 -11.98
CA LYS A 56 -5.48 -8.80 -11.94
C LYS A 56 -6.47 -7.73 -11.45
N CYS A 57 -6.08 -7.01 -10.39
CA CYS A 57 -6.87 -5.99 -9.73
C CYS A 57 -7.11 -4.80 -10.66
N LEU A 58 -6.03 -4.20 -11.18
CA LEU A 58 -6.15 -3.05 -12.08
C LEU A 58 -6.90 -3.41 -13.36
N ARG A 59 -6.62 -4.58 -13.95
CA ARG A 59 -7.31 -5.07 -15.16
C ARG A 59 -8.82 -5.21 -14.94
N ASN A 60 -9.25 -5.64 -13.76
CA ASN A 60 -10.67 -5.77 -13.46
C ASN A 60 -11.33 -4.40 -13.26
N CYS A 61 -10.65 -3.47 -12.58
CA CYS A 61 -11.14 -2.11 -12.41
C CYS A 61 -11.33 -1.38 -13.74
N VAL A 62 -10.33 -1.41 -14.63
CA VAL A 62 -10.39 -0.69 -15.92
C VAL A 62 -11.43 -1.25 -16.89
N LYS A 63 -11.83 -2.53 -16.73
CA LYS A 63 -12.95 -3.11 -17.50
C LYS A 63 -14.31 -2.51 -17.11
N ILE A 64 -14.45 -2.11 -15.84
CA ILE A 64 -15.70 -1.56 -15.30
C ILE A 64 -15.72 -0.05 -15.45
N ASN A 65 -14.59 0.60 -15.12
CA ASN A 65 -14.43 2.04 -15.21
C ASN A 65 -12.98 2.36 -15.58
N SER A 66 -12.79 3.01 -16.72
CA SER A 66 -11.50 3.44 -17.27
C SER A 66 -10.87 4.59 -16.46
N ALA A 67 -10.70 4.42 -15.15
CA ALA A 67 -10.17 5.42 -14.22
C ALA A 67 -9.34 4.76 -13.12
N CYS A 68 -8.36 5.50 -12.59
CA CYS A 68 -7.51 5.03 -11.50
C CYS A 68 -8.33 4.80 -10.22
N PRO A 69 -8.21 3.64 -9.56
CA PRO A 69 -8.93 3.36 -8.31
C PRO A 69 -8.59 4.32 -7.16
N LEU A 70 -7.38 4.90 -7.14
CA LEU A 70 -6.91 5.79 -6.07
C LEU A 70 -7.21 7.26 -6.34
N CYS A 71 -6.84 7.78 -7.52
CA CYS A 71 -6.97 9.22 -7.81
C CYS A 71 -7.99 9.58 -8.88
N ARG A 72 -8.74 8.60 -9.41
CA ARG A 72 -9.79 8.77 -10.43
C ARG A 72 -9.33 9.36 -11.78
N LYS A 73 -8.03 9.58 -12.00
CA LYS A 73 -7.51 10.01 -13.31
C LYS A 73 -7.84 8.96 -14.38
N SER A 74 -8.29 9.42 -15.55
CA SER A 74 -8.66 8.53 -16.67
C SER A 74 -7.51 7.60 -17.06
N LEU A 75 -7.82 6.31 -17.24
CA LEU A 75 -6.93 5.25 -17.68
C LEU A 75 -7.43 4.67 -19.00
N ASN A 76 -6.88 5.10 -20.13
CA ASN A 76 -7.10 4.44 -21.43
C ASN A 76 -6.30 3.12 -21.49
N ASN A 77 -6.61 2.25 -22.47
CA ASN A 77 -6.01 0.90 -22.62
C ASN A 77 -4.47 0.82 -22.65
N SER A 78 -3.75 1.94 -22.72
CA SER A 78 -2.29 2.01 -22.75
C SER A 78 -1.69 2.85 -21.59
N LEU A 79 -2.48 3.19 -20.57
CA LEU A 79 -2.07 4.11 -19.48
C LEU A 79 -1.57 3.40 -18.21
N TYR A 80 -1.16 2.14 -18.32
CA TYR A 80 -0.46 1.42 -17.27
C TYR A 80 0.59 0.48 -17.85
N PHE A 81 1.65 0.24 -17.09
CA PHE A 81 2.77 -0.60 -17.48
C PHE A 81 3.14 -1.56 -16.35
N ARG A 82 3.73 -2.70 -16.72
CA ARG A 82 4.27 -3.66 -15.76
C ARG A 82 5.61 -3.14 -15.28
N ILE A 83 5.86 -3.34 -13.99
CA ILE A 83 7.12 -2.93 -13.37
C ILE A 83 7.88 -4.18 -12.95
N HIS A 84 9.18 -4.12 -13.16
CA HIS A 84 10.14 -5.15 -12.82
C HIS A 84 11.24 -4.43 -12.05
N PHE A 85 11.43 -4.80 -10.78
CA PHE A 85 12.46 -4.26 -9.91
C PHE A 85 13.61 -5.25 -9.77
#